data_AF-A0A939Z156-F1
#
_entry.id   AF-A0A939Z156-F1
#
_cell.length_a   1.000
_cell.length_b   1.000
_cell.length_c   1.000
_cell.angle_alpha   90.00
_cell.angle_beta   90.00
_cell.angle_gamma   90.00
#
_symmetry.space_group_name_H-M   'P 1'
#
loop_
_entity.id
_entity.type
_entity.pdbx_description
1 polymer ?
#
loop_
_entity_poly.entity_id
_entity_poly.type
_entity_poly.pdbx_seq_one_letter_code
_entity_poly.pdbx_strand_id
1 'polypeptide(L)'
;KIEYLGVVYGDDDYTKSYDVTKSLIDKYPDLKGLIVPTTNGGPAVAKCIMDEGKVGQIKMTGLTLAHDMAEYIKAGVADATFLWNPIELGYVTAYVGVAMANGEFAAEPGATIEVPGFEGLEVIESDDGGYIMYLNKLNPFTPETVDDWIDIL
;
A
#
# COMPACT_ATOMS: atom_id res chain seq x y z
N LYS A 1 -2.49 1.68 -26.01
CA LYS A 1 -2.10 3.02 -25.51
C LYS A 1 -2.94 3.29 -24.26
N ILE A 2 -2.35 3.71 -23.15
CA ILE A 2 -3.07 4.06 -21.91
C ILE A 2 -3.40 5.55 -21.97
N GLU A 3 -4.62 5.91 -21.60
CA GLU A 3 -5.07 7.29 -21.42
C GLU A 3 -5.25 7.56 -19.93
N TYR A 4 -4.70 8.69 -19.46
CA TYR A 4 -4.82 9.10 -18.08
C TYR A 4 -6.03 10.02 -17.89
N LEU A 5 -7.00 9.58 -17.09
CA LEU A 5 -8.27 10.28 -16.91
C LEU A 5 -8.29 11.28 -15.73
N GLY A 6 -7.27 11.24 -14.86
CA GLY A 6 -7.10 12.19 -13.75
C GLY A 6 -6.95 11.54 -12.37
N VAL A 7 -6.94 12.39 -11.33
CA VAL A 7 -6.96 12.02 -9.91
C VAL A 7 -8.31 12.39 -9.30
N VAL A 8 -8.81 11.54 -8.40
CA VAL A 8 -9.94 11.83 -7.51
C VAL A 8 -9.55 11.44 -6.09
N TYR A 9 -10.24 11.98 -5.10
CA TYR A 9 -9.89 11.80 -3.69
C TYR A 9 -11.03 11.11 -2.91
N GLY A 10 -10.71 9.96 -2.32
CA GLY A 10 -11.57 9.24 -1.38
C GLY A 10 -11.40 9.67 0.08
N ASP A 11 -10.42 10.53 0.39
CA ASP A 11 -10.13 11.09 1.73
C ASP A 11 -9.95 10.04 2.84
N ASP A 12 -9.46 8.85 2.49
CA ASP A 12 -9.37 7.69 3.40
C ASP A 12 -10.73 7.27 4.02
N ASP A 13 -11.83 7.70 3.39
CA ASP A 13 -13.20 7.38 3.74
C ASP A 13 -13.77 6.32 2.79
N TYR A 14 -14.27 5.23 3.37
CA TYR A 14 -14.74 4.07 2.63
C TYR A 14 -15.94 4.42 1.72
N THR A 15 -16.95 5.09 2.27
CA THR A 15 -18.19 5.41 1.54
C THR A 15 -17.92 6.38 0.39
N LYS A 16 -17.14 7.44 0.65
CA LYS A 16 -16.72 8.38 -0.38
C LYS A 16 -15.93 7.68 -1.48
N SER A 17 -15.01 6.79 -1.12
CA SER A 17 -14.21 6.03 -2.09
C SER A 17 -15.09 5.17 -3.01
N TYR A 18 -16.12 4.52 -2.44
CA TYR A 18 -17.11 3.77 -3.22
C TYR A 18 -17.91 4.67 -4.17
N ASP A 19 -18.49 5.77 -3.66
CA ASP A 19 -19.35 6.67 -4.45
C ASP A 19 -18.61 7.37 -5.59
N VAL A 20 -17.37 7.77 -5.34
CA VAL A 20 -16.48 8.33 -6.36
C VAL A 20 -16.16 7.28 -7.43
N THR A 21 -15.87 6.04 -7.03
CA THR A 21 -15.61 4.93 -7.97
C THR A 21 -16.82 4.68 -8.86
N LYS A 22 -18.01 4.61 -8.28
CA LYS A 22 -19.26 4.45 -9.02
C LYS A 22 -19.45 5.57 -10.05
N SER A 23 -19.24 6.81 -9.62
CA SER A 23 -19.32 7.98 -10.50
C SER A 23 -18.32 7.92 -11.66
N LEU A 24 -17.11 7.37 -11.44
CA LEU A 24 -16.12 7.16 -12.49
C LEU A 24 -16.54 6.07 -13.48
N ILE A 25 -17.10 4.96 -13.00
CA ILE A 25 -17.63 3.88 -13.85
C ILE A 25 -18.77 4.40 -14.73
N ASP A 26 -19.68 5.21 -14.17
CA ASP A 26 -20.79 5.82 -14.90
C ASP A 26 -20.31 6.84 -15.94
N LYS A 27 -19.33 7.66 -15.57
CA LYS A 27 -18.79 8.73 -16.43
C LYS A 27 -17.91 8.18 -17.57
N TYR A 28 -17.19 7.10 -17.32
CA TYR A 28 -16.23 6.50 -18.26
C TYR A 28 -16.56 5.02 -18.50
N PRO A 29 -17.50 4.71 -19.42
CA PRO A 29 -17.92 3.34 -19.69
C PRO A 29 -16.81 2.40 -20.18
N ASP A 30 -15.71 2.97 -20.69
CA ASP A 30 -14.53 2.27 -21.16
C ASP A 30 -13.35 2.30 -20.17
N LEU A 31 -13.56 2.76 -18.93
CA LEU A 31 -12.58 2.74 -17.85
C LEU A 31 -11.91 1.36 -17.75
N LYS A 32 -10.59 1.33 -17.64
CA LYS A 32 -9.79 0.09 -17.62
C LYS A 32 -9.09 -0.19 -16.30
N GLY A 33 -8.78 0.85 -15.53
CA GLY A 33 -7.85 0.73 -14.42
C GLY A 33 -8.03 1.82 -13.37
N LEU A 34 -7.82 1.45 -12.11
CA LEU A 34 -7.72 2.36 -10.97
C LEU A 34 -6.45 2.03 -10.17
N ILE A 35 -5.67 3.06 -9.81
CA ILE A 35 -4.51 2.94 -8.92
C ILE A 35 -4.90 3.60 -7.60
N VAL A 36 -4.96 2.81 -6.53
CA VAL A 36 -5.59 3.17 -5.25
C VAL A 36 -4.55 3.05 -4.12
N PRO A 37 -3.62 4.01 -3.98
CA PRO A 37 -2.56 3.94 -2.98
C PRO A 37 -3.06 4.31 -1.57
N THR A 38 -4.16 3.69 -1.14
CA THR A 38 -4.85 3.95 0.14
C THR A 38 -5.44 2.66 0.70
N THR A 39 -5.18 2.38 1.98
CA THR A 39 -5.62 1.13 2.62
C THR A 39 -7.14 1.03 2.72
N ASN A 40 -7.84 2.08 3.16
CA ASN A 40 -9.31 2.04 3.28
C ASN A 40 -10.02 2.14 1.92
N GLY A 41 -9.44 2.89 0.97
CA GLY A 41 -10.04 3.11 -0.35
C GLY A 41 -9.96 1.87 -1.26
N GLY A 42 -8.93 1.03 -1.12
CA GLY A 42 -8.73 -0.17 -1.95
C GLY A 42 -9.94 -1.11 -1.91
N PRO A 43 -10.36 -1.59 -0.72
CA PRO A 43 -11.52 -2.48 -0.58
C PRO A 43 -12.83 -1.83 -1.04
N ALA A 44 -13.00 -0.51 -0.87
CA ALA A 44 -14.17 0.22 -1.36
C ALA A 44 -14.26 0.24 -2.89
N VAL A 45 -13.12 0.51 -3.55
CA VAL A 45 -12.99 0.47 -5.02
C VAL A 45 -13.25 -0.94 -5.53
N ALA A 46 -12.63 -1.94 -4.90
CA ALA A 46 -12.76 -3.34 -5.28
C ALA A 46 -14.22 -3.83 -5.17
N LYS A 47 -14.87 -3.48 -4.07
CA LYS A 47 -16.30 -3.74 -3.86
C LYS A 47 -17.15 -3.09 -4.95
N CYS A 48 -16.92 -1.82 -5.27
CA CYS A 48 -17.68 -1.12 -6.30
C CYS A 48 -17.54 -1.78 -7.68
N ILE A 49 -16.32 -2.17 -8.07
CA ILE A 49 -16.09 -2.92 -9.32
C ILE A 49 -16.88 -4.23 -9.34
N MET A 50 -16.91 -4.94 -8.22
CA MET A 50 -17.65 -6.20 -8.08
C MET A 50 -19.17 -5.99 -8.14
N ASP A 51 -19.71 -5.05 -7.36
CA ASP A 51 -21.14 -4.74 -7.29
C ASP A 51 -21.69 -4.24 -8.65
N GLU A 52 -20.89 -3.47 -9.40
CA GLU A 52 -21.26 -2.98 -10.74
C GLU A 52 -21.03 -4.02 -11.86
N GLY A 53 -20.65 -5.26 -11.51
CA GLY A 53 -20.44 -6.35 -12.46
C GLY A 53 -19.30 -6.11 -13.45
N LYS A 54 -18.28 -5.33 -13.04
CA LYS A 54 -17.14 -4.92 -13.88
C LYS A 54 -15.88 -5.73 -13.65
N VAL A 55 -15.96 -6.82 -12.89
CA VAL A 55 -14.87 -7.79 -12.73
C VAL A 55 -14.37 -8.26 -14.10
N GLY A 56 -13.05 -8.24 -14.31
CA GLY A 56 -12.41 -8.58 -15.59
C GLY A 56 -12.51 -7.49 -16.68
N GLN A 57 -13.33 -6.45 -16.49
CA GLN A 57 -13.41 -5.29 -17.39
C GLN A 57 -12.61 -4.11 -16.84
N ILE A 58 -12.68 -3.89 -15.52
CA ILE A 58 -11.93 -2.89 -14.78
C ILE A 58 -10.98 -3.62 -13.83
N LYS A 59 -9.70 -3.24 -13.87
CA LYS A 59 -8.69 -3.73 -12.93
C LYS A 59 -8.39 -2.66 -11.89
N MET A 60 -7.95 -3.07 -10.71
CA MET A 60 -7.34 -2.15 -9.75
C MET A 60 -6.05 -2.70 -9.17
N THR A 61 -5.21 -1.79 -8.69
CA THR A 61 -4.06 -2.10 -7.82
C THR A 61 -3.94 -1.00 -6.77
N GLY A 62 -3.17 -1.22 -5.71
CA GLY A 62 -3.12 -0.28 -4.61
C GLY A 62 -2.28 -0.74 -3.44
N LEU A 63 -2.32 0.09 -2.39
CA LEU A 63 -1.76 -0.21 -1.09
C LEU A 63 -2.89 -0.63 -0.15
N THR A 64 -2.94 -1.89 0.29
CA THR A 64 -4.10 -2.44 1.01
C THR A 64 -3.66 -3.41 2.11
N LEU A 65 -4.60 -3.88 2.92
CA LEU A 65 -4.39 -5.06 3.78
C LEU A 65 -4.71 -6.34 3.02
N ALA A 66 -4.08 -7.44 3.40
CA ALA A 66 -4.28 -8.72 2.73
C ALA A 66 -5.65 -9.29 3.06
N HIS A 67 -6.05 -9.24 4.33
CA HIS A 67 -7.36 -9.72 4.78
C HIS A 67 -8.53 -9.01 4.09
N ASP A 68 -8.43 -7.69 3.88
CA ASP A 68 -9.48 -6.90 3.22
C ASP A 68 -9.58 -7.15 1.72
N MET A 69 -8.49 -7.63 1.08
CA MET A 69 -8.40 -7.78 -0.37
C MET A 69 -8.44 -9.22 -0.87
N ALA A 70 -8.28 -10.22 0.00
CA ALA A 70 -8.17 -11.62 -0.39
C ALA A 70 -9.32 -12.10 -1.30
N GLU A 71 -10.57 -11.79 -0.94
CA GLU A 71 -11.73 -12.16 -1.75
C GLU A 71 -11.70 -11.49 -3.14
N TYR A 72 -11.39 -10.19 -3.19
CA TYR A 72 -11.37 -9.42 -4.43
C TYR A 72 -10.24 -9.83 -5.38
N ILE A 73 -9.06 -10.15 -4.82
CA ILE A 73 -7.92 -10.68 -5.57
C ILE A 73 -8.29 -12.04 -6.16
N LYS A 74 -8.86 -12.95 -5.36
CA LYS A 74 -9.32 -14.28 -5.82
C LYS A 74 -10.45 -14.19 -6.85
N ALA A 75 -11.29 -13.14 -6.77
CA ALA A 75 -12.31 -12.85 -7.75
C ALA A 75 -11.77 -12.21 -9.04
N GLY A 76 -10.48 -11.81 -9.09
CA GLY A 76 -9.83 -11.23 -10.26
C GLY A 76 -10.06 -9.74 -10.45
N VAL A 77 -10.54 -9.04 -9.42
CA VAL A 77 -10.70 -7.56 -9.40
C VAL A 77 -9.34 -6.87 -9.42
N ALA A 78 -8.39 -7.41 -8.64
CA ALA A 78 -6.99 -6.99 -8.61
C ALA A 78 -6.09 -8.18 -8.94
N ASP A 79 -5.09 -7.98 -9.81
CA ASP A 79 -4.07 -8.99 -10.08
C ASP A 79 -3.02 -9.00 -8.96
N ALA A 80 -2.72 -7.82 -8.41
CA ALA A 80 -1.94 -7.65 -7.20
C ALA A 80 -2.28 -6.35 -6.48
N THR A 81 -2.27 -6.38 -5.15
CA THR A 81 -2.08 -5.19 -4.31
C THR A 81 -0.80 -5.35 -3.50
N PHE A 82 -0.40 -4.34 -2.74
CA PHE A 82 0.90 -4.34 -2.10
C PHE A 82 0.84 -3.71 -0.71
N LEU A 83 1.70 -4.17 0.20
CA LEU A 83 2.06 -3.40 1.40
C LEU A 83 3.41 -3.85 1.93
N TRP A 84 4.07 -2.99 2.70
CA TRP A 84 5.12 -3.43 3.62
C TRP A 84 4.50 -4.05 4.88
N ASN A 85 5.31 -4.65 5.75
CA ASN A 85 4.87 -5.10 7.06
C ASN A 85 4.91 -3.93 8.07
N PRO A 86 3.77 -3.26 8.41
CA PRO A 86 3.71 -2.21 9.43
C PRO A 86 4.20 -2.63 10.82
N ILE A 87 4.10 -3.92 11.17
CA ILE A 87 4.61 -4.43 12.46
C ILE A 87 6.14 -4.32 12.49
N GLU A 88 6.80 -4.78 11.43
CA GLU A 88 8.25 -4.65 11.28
C GLU A 88 8.68 -3.18 11.23
N LEU A 89 7.97 -2.35 10.46
CA LEU A 89 8.24 -0.92 10.38
C LEU A 89 8.13 -0.23 11.76
N GLY A 90 7.09 -0.56 12.53
CA GLY A 90 6.91 -0.04 13.88
C GLY A 90 8.03 -0.48 14.83
N TYR A 91 8.41 -1.75 14.79
CA TYR A 91 9.52 -2.28 15.61
C TYR A 91 10.84 -1.57 15.31
N VAL A 92 11.21 -1.47 14.02
CA VAL A 92 12.44 -0.80 13.59
C VAL A 92 12.42 0.67 14.00
N THR A 93 11.31 1.37 13.78
CA THR A 93 11.17 2.79 14.14
C THR A 93 11.38 3.00 15.64
N ALA A 94 10.75 2.16 16.48
CA ALA A 94 10.90 2.24 17.93
C ALA A 94 12.34 1.92 18.37
N TYR A 95 12.95 0.89 17.79
CA TYR A 95 14.32 0.48 18.10
C TYR A 95 15.32 1.61 17.82
N VAL A 96 15.29 2.17 16.60
CA VAL A 96 16.18 3.27 16.23
C VAL A 96 15.90 4.51 17.09
N GLY A 97 14.64 4.83 17.34
CA GLY A 97 14.26 5.96 18.21
C GLY A 97 14.81 5.84 19.63
N VAL A 98 14.78 4.64 20.22
CA VAL A 98 15.37 4.38 21.55
C VAL A 98 16.90 4.49 21.51
N ALA A 99 17.55 3.92 20.51
CA ALA A 99 19.01 4.00 20.35
C ALA A 99 19.46 5.48 20.24
N MET A 100 18.73 6.30 19.48
CA MET A 100 18.99 7.74 19.39
C MET A 100 18.76 8.45 20.72
N ALA A 101 17.65 8.15 21.42
CA ALA A 101 17.33 8.78 22.70
C ALA A 101 18.36 8.46 23.80
N ASN A 102 18.95 7.25 23.76
CA ASN A 102 20.00 6.83 24.68
C ASN A 102 21.41 7.32 24.28
N GLY A 103 21.56 7.95 23.11
CA GLY A 103 22.86 8.36 22.58
C GLY A 103 23.71 7.20 22.04
N GLU A 104 23.10 6.04 21.79
CA GLU A 104 23.74 4.85 21.22
C GLU A 104 23.87 4.94 19.69
N PHE A 105 23.05 5.78 19.05
CA PHE A 105 23.09 6.01 17.61
C PHE A 105 22.90 7.48 17.26
N ALA A 106 23.69 7.99 16.33
CA ALA A 106 23.51 9.30 15.72
C ALA A 106 23.15 9.11 14.25
N ALA A 107 21.97 9.60 13.85
CA ALA A 107 21.47 9.48 12.49
C ALA A 107 22.12 10.52 11.57
N GLU A 108 23.42 10.35 11.28
CA GLU A 108 24.15 11.14 10.31
C GLU A 108 24.18 10.42 8.95
N PRO A 109 24.20 11.13 7.80
CA PRO A 109 24.29 10.49 6.49
C PRO A 109 25.48 9.51 6.38
N GLY A 110 25.21 8.31 5.89
CA GLY A 110 26.17 7.20 5.79
C GLY A 110 26.35 6.39 7.07
N ALA A 111 25.74 6.78 8.19
CA ALA A 111 25.73 5.96 9.40
C ALA A 111 24.81 4.75 9.20
N THR A 112 25.20 3.60 9.74
CA THR A 112 24.41 2.36 9.69
C THR A 112 24.05 1.91 11.10
N ILE A 113 22.81 1.46 11.29
CA ILE A 113 22.37 0.81 12.53
C ILE A 113 21.93 -0.63 12.26
N GLU A 114 22.41 -1.54 13.11
CA GLU A 114 22.00 -2.94 13.11
C GLU A 114 20.76 -3.11 13.99
N VAL A 115 19.63 -3.50 13.38
CA VAL A 115 18.40 -3.82 14.10
C VAL A 115 18.22 -5.34 14.11
N PRO A 116 18.00 -5.99 15.26
CA PRO A 116 17.85 -7.44 15.33
C PRO A 116 16.79 -7.98 14.36
N GLY A 117 17.19 -8.87 13.46
CA GLY A 117 16.29 -9.47 12.46
C GLY A 117 16.17 -8.70 11.14
N PHE A 118 16.92 -7.61 10.97
CA PHE A 118 16.94 -6.80 9.75
C PHE A 118 18.36 -6.68 9.21
N GLU A 119 18.48 -6.42 7.90
CA GLU A 119 19.74 -5.96 7.33
C GLU A 119 20.07 -4.56 7.88
N GLY A 120 21.35 -4.24 7.97
CA GLY A 120 21.82 -2.95 8.45
C GLY A 120 21.16 -1.78 7.72
N LEU A 121 20.61 -0.83 8.47
CA LEU A 121 19.86 0.30 7.94
C LEU A 121 20.78 1.51 7.83
N GLU A 122 21.09 1.91 6.60
CA GLU A 122 21.86 3.12 6.33
C GLU A 122 20.97 4.36 6.34
N VAL A 123 21.46 5.40 7.01
CA VAL A 123 20.87 6.74 6.98
C VAL A 123 21.31 7.43 5.70
N ILE A 124 20.34 7.82 4.88
CA ILE A 124 20.60 8.57 3.65
C ILE A 124 19.96 9.95 3.73
N GLU A 125 20.53 10.90 2.98
CA GLU A 125 19.93 12.23 2.80
C GLU A 125 18.75 12.14 1.83
N SER A 126 17.62 12.73 2.23
CA SER A 126 16.41 12.86 1.44
C SER A 126 16.44 14.18 0.65
N ASP A 127 15.71 14.25 -0.46
CA ASP A 127 15.66 15.42 -1.36
C ASP A 127 15.15 16.70 -0.65
N ASP A 128 14.45 16.56 0.48
CA ASP A 128 13.95 17.66 1.31
C ASP A 128 14.94 18.11 2.41
N GLY A 129 16.15 17.56 2.42
CA GLY A 129 17.18 17.81 3.43
C GLY A 129 16.95 17.08 4.75
N GLY A 130 15.93 16.21 4.82
CA GLY A 130 15.75 15.26 5.91
C GLY A 130 16.64 14.03 5.77
N TYR A 131 16.57 13.13 6.74
CA TYR A 131 17.24 11.82 6.69
C TYR A 131 16.22 10.69 6.69
N ILE A 132 16.51 9.63 5.92
CA ILE A 132 15.64 8.47 5.78
C ILE A 132 16.45 7.18 5.90
N MET A 133 15.81 6.13 6.42
CA MET A 133 16.30 4.76 6.38
C MET A 133 15.21 3.90 5.72
N TYR A 134 15.60 3.07 4.76
CA TYR A 134 14.65 2.22 4.05
C TYR A 134 14.68 0.77 4.54
N LEU A 135 13.51 0.21 4.80
CA LEU A 135 13.37 -1.24 5.01
C LEU A 135 13.36 -2.04 3.70
N ASN A 136 13.06 -1.39 2.56
CA ASN A 136 13.08 -1.98 1.21
C ASN A 136 12.30 -3.32 1.05
N LYS A 137 11.20 -3.50 1.79
CA LYS A 137 10.36 -4.70 1.75
C LYS A 137 8.91 -4.36 1.38
N LEU A 138 8.62 -4.32 0.08
CA LEU A 138 7.25 -4.26 -0.43
C LEU A 138 6.77 -5.68 -0.76
N ASN A 139 5.68 -6.11 -0.14
CA ASN A 139 5.13 -7.44 -0.32
C ASN A 139 3.95 -7.40 -1.29
N PRO A 140 3.96 -8.20 -2.37
CA PRO A 140 2.82 -8.34 -3.26
C PRO A 140 1.79 -9.30 -2.67
N PHE A 141 0.53 -8.89 -2.66
CA PHE A 141 -0.62 -9.73 -2.40
C PHE A 141 -1.22 -10.13 -3.75
N THR A 142 -0.97 -11.38 -4.11
CA THR A 142 -1.42 -12.03 -5.35
C THR A 142 -2.35 -13.18 -5.01
N PRO A 143 -3.06 -13.81 -5.98
CA PRO A 143 -3.82 -15.02 -5.71
C PRO A 143 -2.99 -16.11 -5.02
N GLU A 144 -1.69 -16.17 -5.29
CA GLU A 144 -0.77 -17.16 -4.73
C GLU A 144 -0.27 -16.82 -3.33
N THR A 145 -0.18 -15.52 -2.99
CA THR A 145 0.50 -15.07 -1.76
C THR A 145 -0.44 -14.46 -0.74
N VAL A 146 -1.65 -14.02 -1.11
CA VAL A 146 -2.50 -13.22 -0.21
C VAL A 146 -2.87 -13.95 1.07
N ASP A 147 -3.07 -15.27 1.03
CA ASP A 147 -3.44 -16.07 2.21
C ASP A 147 -2.31 -16.16 3.25
N ASP A 148 -1.04 -16.07 2.83
CA ASP A 148 0.12 -16.07 3.74
C ASP A 148 0.17 -14.80 4.61
N TRP A 149 -0.57 -13.75 4.22
CA TRP A 149 -0.55 -12.45 4.86
C TRP A 149 -1.81 -12.14 5.67
N ILE A 150 -2.90 -12.91 5.56
CA ILE A 150 -4.19 -12.58 6.21
C ILE A 150 -4.07 -12.44 7.74
N ASP A 151 -3.30 -13.33 8.38
CA ASP A 151 -3.11 -13.30 9.83
C ASP A 151 -2.05 -12.28 10.29
N ILE A 152 -1.35 -11.66 9.33
CA ILE A 152 -0.32 -10.65 9.57
C ILE A 152 -0.87 -9.25 9.31
N LEU A 153 -1.58 -9.06 8.18
CA LEU A 153 -1.97 -7.78 7.58
C LEU A 153 -3.43 -7.74 7.14
#